data_AF-A0AAW8ELM4-F1
#
_entry.id   AF-A0AAW8ELM4-F1
#
_cell.length_a   1.000
_cell.length_b   1.000
_cell.length_c   1.000
_cell.angle_alpha   90.00
_cell.angle_beta   90.00
_cell.angle_gamma   90.00
#
_symmetry.space_group_name_H-M   'P 1'
#
loop_
_entity.id
_entity.type
_entity.pdbx_description
1 polymer ?
#
loop_
_entity_poly.entity_id
_entity_poly.type
_entity_poly.pdbx_seq_one_letter_code
_entity_poly.pdbx_strand_id
1 'polypeptide(L)'
;MKDFDLLAILLKPEFGAMLLHGLQETLKIAAGSWLLAMAMAVVLLVVRLMPSRLAERVVMGYVSYHRNVPTLVQLMLWYFGIFSLLPDALQGWLSVHNAETILSIVALGLCQAAYFSEDMRSGLRSIPPGQAEAARALGHGYIGSMRHVMLPQAIRNAVPALVNHSVSLFKNSSLAMAIGVAELTHAVKEIESQSFRTFEAYSMATVLYLVCSLLIMAVGGWLSRRYRIAQAR
;
A
#
# COMPACT_ATOMS: atom_id res chain seq x y z
N MET A 1 -30.96 17.93 13.80
CA MET A 1 -29.98 16.95 14.33
C MET A 1 -30.52 16.25 15.58
N LYS A 2 -31.74 15.67 15.57
CA LYS A 2 -32.35 15.11 16.81
C LYS A 2 -32.27 13.58 16.95
N ASP A 3 -31.77 12.84 15.97
CA ASP A 3 -31.81 11.37 15.99
C ASP A 3 -30.43 10.71 15.77
N PHE A 4 -29.34 11.35 16.22
CA PHE A 4 -28.02 10.71 16.21
C PHE A 4 -27.99 9.55 17.20
N ASP A 5 -27.98 8.32 16.69
CA ASP A 5 -27.93 7.13 17.51
C ASP A 5 -27.00 6.07 16.91
N LEU A 6 -25.72 6.13 17.28
CA LEU A 6 -24.73 5.11 16.91
C LEU A 6 -25.03 3.74 17.54
N LEU A 7 -25.68 3.74 18.71
CA LEU A 7 -26.03 2.49 19.39
C LEU A 7 -27.08 1.73 18.60
N ALA A 8 -27.98 2.40 17.89
CA ALA A 8 -28.93 1.73 16.98
C ALA A 8 -28.23 0.90 15.89
N ILE A 9 -27.02 1.28 15.46
CA ILE A 9 -26.24 0.49 14.51
C ILE A 9 -25.43 -0.59 15.24
N LEU A 10 -24.75 -0.23 16.34
CA LEU A 10 -23.88 -1.15 17.08
C LEU A 10 -24.61 -2.26 17.84
N LEU A 11 -25.83 -2.01 18.30
CA LEU A 11 -26.65 -2.97 19.04
C LEU A 11 -27.22 -4.07 18.13
N LYS A 12 -27.21 -3.87 16.82
CA LYS A 12 -27.64 -4.86 15.83
C LYS A 12 -26.48 -5.82 15.54
N PRO A 13 -26.59 -7.11 15.92
CA PRO A 13 -25.50 -8.08 15.73
C PRO A 13 -25.11 -8.27 14.25
N GLU A 14 -26.09 -8.15 13.35
CA GLU A 14 -25.92 -8.19 11.89
C GLU A 14 -24.92 -7.14 11.39
N PHE A 15 -25.08 -5.88 11.83
CA PHE A 15 -24.23 -4.77 11.39
C PHE A 15 -22.82 -4.87 11.98
N GLY A 16 -22.71 -5.32 13.24
CA GLY A 16 -21.42 -5.60 13.85
C GLY A 16 -20.63 -6.68 13.08
N ALA A 17 -21.29 -7.76 12.67
CA ALA A 17 -20.68 -8.81 11.87
C ALA A 17 -20.23 -8.31 10.48
N MET A 18 -21.06 -7.49 9.82
CA MET A 18 -20.72 -6.88 8.53
C MET A 18 -19.51 -5.95 8.62
N LEU A 19 -19.44 -5.08 9.63
CA LEU A 19 -18.29 -4.20 9.86
C LEU A 19 -17.02 -4.98 10.15
N LEU A 20 -17.12 -6.05 10.96
CA LEU A 20 -15.98 -6.90 11.26
C LEU A 20 -15.47 -7.62 10.01
N HIS A 21 -16.37 -8.19 9.21
CA HIS A 21 -16.02 -8.81 7.93
C HIS A 21 -15.38 -7.80 6.98
N GLY A 22 -16.02 -6.65 6.78
CA GLY A 22 -15.50 -5.58 5.93
C GLY A 22 -14.11 -5.12 6.35
N LEU A 23 -13.89 -4.93 7.65
CA LEU A 23 -12.58 -4.59 8.21
C LEU A 23 -11.54 -5.69 7.95
N GLN A 24 -11.90 -6.97 8.12
CA GLN A 24 -11.01 -8.09 7.81
C GLN A 24 -10.60 -8.09 6.34
N GLU A 25 -11.54 -7.89 5.42
CA GLU A 25 -11.24 -7.80 3.97
C GLU A 25 -10.37 -6.59 3.64
N THR A 26 -10.66 -5.42 4.21
CA THR A 26 -9.81 -4.23 4.07
C THR A 26 -8.37 -4.52 4.52
N LEU A 27 -8.19 -5.17 5.68
CA LEU A 27 -6.87 -5.50 6.20
C LEU A 27 -6.16 -6.58 5.36
N LYS A 28 -6.88 -7.59 4.86
CA LYS A 28 -6.34 -8.61 3.95
C LYS A 28 -5.82 -7.96 2.66
N ILE A 29 -6.61 -7.07 2.05
CA ILE A 29 -6.22 -6.36 0.83
C ILE A 29 -5.02 -5.47 1.11
N ALA A 30 -5.08 -4.64 2.16
CA ALA A 30 -3.99 -3.74 2.51
C ALA A 30 -2.67 -4.51 2.77
N ALA A 31 -2.72 -5.60 3.55
CA ALA A 31 -1.54 -6.40 3.86
C ALA A 31 -1.01 -7.16 2.62
N GLY A 32 -1.90 -7.79 1.84
CA GLY A 32 -1.54 -8.52 0.63
C GLY A 32 -0.90 -7.61 -0.42
N SER A 33 -1.53 -6.46 -0.69
CA SER A 33 -0.97 -5.45 -1.60
C SER A 33 0.35 -4.88 -1.08
N TRP A 34 0.49 -4.66 0.22
CA TRP A 34 1.71 -4.13 0.80
C TRP A 34 2.89 -5.10 0.62
N LEU A 35 2.66 -6.40 0.87
CA LEU A 35 3.67 -7.44 0.68
C LEU A 35 4.10 -7.55 -0.78
N LEU A 36 3.13 -7.58 -1.70
CA LEU A 36 3.40 -7.57 -3.14
C LEU A 36 4.16 -6.31 -3.57
N ALA A 37 3.74 -5.15 -3.09
CA ALA A 37 4.35 -3.86 -3.39
C ALA A 37 5.80 -3.79 -2.93
N MET A 38 6.08 -4.26 -1.70
CA MET A 38 7.43 -4.28 -1.14
C MET A 38 8.34 -5.24 -1.92
N ALA A 39 7.86 -6.45 -2.21
CA ALA A 39 8.62 -7.42 -3.00
C ALA A 39 8.94 -6.87 -4.40
N MET A 40 7.95 -6.31 -5.08
CA MET A 40 8.13 -5.71 -6.41
C MET A 40 9.02 -4.46 -6.35
N ALA A 41 8.90 -3.61 -5.33
CA ALA A 41 9.76 -2.43 -5.17
C ALA A 41 11.24 -2.80 -5.04
N VAL A 42 11.56 -3.87 -4.29
CA VAL A 42 12.93 -4.41 -4.19
C VAL A 42 13.41 -4.90 -5.56
N VAL A 43 12.59 -5.65 -6.31
CA VAL A 43 12.92 -6.10 -7.66
C VAL A 43 13.21 -4.91 -8.59
N LEU A 44 12.33 -3.90 -8.61
CA LEU A 44 12.49 -2.70 -9.43
C LEU A 44 13.75 -1.90 -9.05
N LEU A 45 14.09 -1.85 -7.76
CA LEU A 45 15.31 -1.21 -7.29
C LEU A 45 16.56 -1.97 -7.76
N VAL A 46 16.58 -3.30 -7.64
CA VAL A 46 17.70 -4.14 -8.11
C VAL A 46 17.89 -4.02 -9.63
N VAL A 47 16.80 -4.09 -10.40
CA VAL A 47 16.83 -3.93 -11.87
C VAL A 47 17.42 -2.58 -12.27
N ARG A 48 17.13 -1.51 -11.51
CA ARG A 48 17.71 -0.18 -11.74
C ARG A 48 19.19 -0.06 -11.37
N LEU A 49 19.71 -0.91 -10.49
CA LEU A 49 21.13 -0.91 -10.14
C LEU A 49 21.99 -1.65 -11.18
N MET A 50 21.37 -2.38 -12.11
CA MET A 50 22.11 -3.03 -13.20
C MET A 50 22.63 -1.98 -14.20
N PRO A 51 23.83 -2.18 -14.78
CA PRO A 51 24.42 -1.25 -15.75
C PRO A 51 23.77 -1.40 -17.15
N SER A 52 22.44 -1.26 -17.23
CA SER A 52 21.68 -1.36 -18.47
C SER A 52 20.70 -0.20 -18.62
N ARG A 53 20.90 0.59 -19.69
CA ARG A 53 20.00 1.70 -20.05
C ARG A 53 18.59 1.22 -20.38
N LEU A 54 18.45 0.00 -20.92
CA LEU A 54 17.15 -0.57 -21.22
C LEU A 54 16.40 -0.92 -19.93
N ALA A 55 17.07 -1.57 -18.98
CA ALA A 55 16.48 -1.90 -17.68
C ALA A 55 15.99 -0.64 -16.95
N GLU A 56 16.80 0.42 -16.94
CA GLU A 56 16.42 1.71 -16.37
C GLU A 56 15.17 2.30 -17.04
N ARG A 57 15.12 2.31 -18.38
CA ARG A 57 13.96 2.81 -19.14
C ARG A 57 12.70 2.00 -18.89
N VAL A 58 12.79 0.67 -18.79
CA VAL A 58 11.64 -0.19 -18.48
C VAL A 58 11.07 0.15 -17.11
N VAL A 59 11.91 0.26 -16.09
CA VAL A 59 11.44 0.62 -14.74
C VAL A 59 10.92 2.07 -14.71
N MET A 60 11.53 3.01 -15.45
CA MET A 60 10.98 4.35 -15.61
C MET A 60 9.59 4.32 -16.25
N GLY A 61 9.38 3.54 -17.31
CA GLY A 61 8.08 3.38 -17.95
C GLY A 61 7.03 2.81 -16.98
N TYR A 62 7.37 1.74 -16.27
CA TYR A 62 6.52 1.15 -15.24
C TYR A 62 6.12 2.18 -14.16
N VAL A 63 7.10 2.89 -13.60
CA VAL A 63 6.86 3.87 -12.54
C VAL A 63 6.03 5.05 -13.06
N SER A 64 6.33 5.54 -14.26
CA SER A 64 5.58 6.63 -14.89
C SER A 64 4.13 6.23 -15.16
N TYR A 65 3.86 5.02 -15.64
CA TYR A 65 2.49 4.56 -15.82
C TYR A 65 1.71 4.53 -14.49
N HIS A 66 2.23 3.81 -13.49
CA HIS A 66 1.49 3.58 -12.24
C HIS A 66 1.29 4.86 -11.42
N ARG A 67 2.21 5.83 -11.52
CA ARG A 67 2.11 7.12 -10.81
C ARG A 67 1.25 8.18 -11.51
N ASN A 68 0.99 8.04 -12.81
CA ASN A 68 0.24 9.03 -13.59
C ASN A 68 -1.16 8.54 -14.00
N VAL A 69 -1.46 7.24 -13.90
CA VAL A 69 -2.81 6.71 -14.12
C VAL A 69 -3.55 6.59 -12.79
N PRO A 70 -4.81 7.05 -12.67
CA PRO A 70 -5.57 6.93 -11.43
C PRO A 70 -5.64 5.48 -10.91
N THR A 71 -5.42 5.30 -9.61
CA THR A 71 -5.40 3.95 -9.00
C THR A 71 -6.72 3.21 -9.18
N LEU A 72 -7.85 3.92 -9.12
CA LEU A 72 -9.18 3.34 -9.37
C LEU A 72 -9.28 2.78 -10.81
N VAL A 73 -8.77 3.50 -11.80
CA VAL A 73 -8.79 3.06 -13.21
C VAL A 73 -7.93 1.81 -13.39
N GLN A 74 -6.76 1.75 -12.73
CA GLN A 74 -5.92 0.54 -12.77
C GLN A 74 -6.63 -0.64 -12.11
N LEU A 75 -7.30 -0.43 -10.98
CA LEU A 75 -8.05 -1.46 -10.27
C LEU A 75 -9.18 -2.01 -11.16
N MET A 76 -9.93 -1.13 -11.82
CA MET A 76 -10.94 -1.52 -12.81
C MET A 76 -10.33 -2.23 -14.02
N LEU A 77 -9.18 -1.79 -14.53
CA LEU A 77 -8.49 -2.44 -15.65
C LEU A 77 -8.07 -3.88 -15.29
N TRP A 78 -7.54 -4.10 -14.10
CA TRP A 78 -7.16 -5.44 -13.65
C TRP A 78 -8.36 -6.36 -13.55
N TYR A 79 -9.44 -5.90 -12.92
CA TYR A 79 -10.60 -6.75 -12.67
C TYR A 79 -11.51 -6.92 -13.89
N PHE A 80 -11.84 -5.86 -14.63
CA PHE A 80 -12.74 -5.97 -15.78
C PHE A 80 -12.01 -6.25 -17.09
N GLY A 81 -10.79 -5.71 -17.25
CA GLY A 81 -9.99 -5.88 -18.45
C GLY A 81 -9.16 -7.17 -18.41
N ILE A 82 -8.11 -7.19 -17.58
CA ILE A 82 -7.12 -8.26 -17.56
C ILE A 82 -7.75 -9.60 -17.20
N PHE A 83 -8.66 -9.65 -16.23
CA PHE A 83 -9.39 -10.87 -15.88
C PHE A 83 -10.04 -11.55 -17.09
N SER A 84 -10.71 -10.78 -17.96
CA SER A 84 -11.39 -11.30 -19.15
C SER A 84 -10.44 -11.84 -20.23
N LEU A 85 -9.15 -11.47 -20.14
CA LEU A 85 -8.09 -11.93 -21.03
C LEU A 85 -7.32 -13.14 -20.46
N LEU A 86 -7.57 -13.53 -19.20
CA LEU A 86 -6.91 -14.69 -18.60
C LEU A 86 -7.42 -16.00 -19.24
N PRO A 87 -6.62 -17.07 -19.25
CA PRO A 87 -7.09 -18.38 -19.69
C PRO A 87 -8.29 -18.86 -18.87
N ASP A 88 -9.25 -19.56 -19.49
CA ASP A 88 -10.49 -20.04 -18.85
C ASP A 88 -10.24 -20.82 -17.55
N ALA A 89 -9.18 -21.63 -17.51
CA ALA A 89 -8.80 -22.37 -16.31
C ALA A 89 -8.45 -21.44 -15.13
N LEU A 90 -7.78 -20.33 -15.40
CA LEU A 90 -7.40 -19.36 -14.38
C LEU A 90 -8.59 -18.48 -13.97
N GLN A 91 -9.45 -18.11 -14.92
CA GLN A 91 -10.71 -17.42 -14.61
C GLN A 91 -11.58 -18.29 -13.70
N GLY A 92 -11.78 -19.56 -14.04
CA GLY A 92 -12.55 -20.50 -13.23
C GLY A 92 -11.98 -20.68 -11.82
N TRP A 93 -10.64 -20.77 -11.69
CA TRP A 93 -9.99 -20.84 -10.39
C TRP A 93 -10.21 -19.56 -9.57
N LEU A 94 -9.98 -18.39 -10.16
CA LEU A 94 -10.16 -17.09 -9.48
C LEU A 94 -11.61 -16.86 -9.04
N SER A 95 -12.59 -17.18 -9.89
CA SER A 95 -14.02 -17.00 -9.59
C SER A 95 -14.46 -17.75 -8.33
N VAL A 96 -13.87 -18.91 -8.03
CA VAL A 96 -14.19 -19.70 -6.83
C VAL A 96 -13.37 -19.24 -5.60
N HIS A 97 -12.31 -18.45 -5.79
CA HIS A 97 -11.39 -18.00 -4.74
C HIS A 97 -11.45 -16.49 -4.47
N ASN A 98 -12.58 -15.83 -4.70
CA ASN A 98 -12.78 -14.38 -4.54
C ASN A 98 -11.87 -13.56 -5.47
N ALA A 99 -12.16 -13.65 -6.78
CA ALA A 99 -11.42 -12.97 -7.84
C ALA A 99 -11.24 -11.46 -7.56
N GLU A 100 -12.28 -10.80 -7.04
CA GLU A 100 -12.29 -9.37 -6.73
C GLU A 100 -11.19 -9.01 -5.71
N THR A 101 -11.04 -9.84 -4.67
CA THR A 101 -10.06 -9.63 -3.60
C THR A 101 -8.63 -9.90 -4.10
N ILE A 102 -8.44 -10.97 -4.85
CA ILE A 102 -7.12 -11.29 -5.40
C ILE A 102 -6.67 -10.23 -6.41
N LEU A 103 -7.55 -9.82 -7.33
CA LEU A 103 -7.20 -8.83 -8.34
C LEU A 103 -7.08 -7.42 -7.79
N SER A 104 -7.84 -7.05 -6.74
CA SER A 104 -7.57 -5.81 -6.02
C SER A 104 -6.20 -5.84 -5.33
N ILE A 105 -5.81 -6.97 -4.73
CA ILE A 105 -4.47 -7.13 -4.14
C ILE A 105 -3.38 -6.90 -5.20
N VAL A 106 -3.52 -7.53 -6.36
CA VAL A 106 -2.57 -7.42 -7.48
C VAL A 106 -2.51 -5.99 -8.01
N ALA A 107 -3.67 -5.39 -8.32
CA ALA A 107 -3.75 -4.05 -8.88
C ALA A 107 -3.15 -2.99 -7.95
N LEU A 108 -3.57 -2.99 -6.69
CA LEU A 108 -3.08 -2.04 -5.69
C LEU A 108 -1.61 -2.31 -5.35
N GLY A 109 -1.19 -3.57 -5.28
CA GLY A 109 0.20 -3.93 -4.99
C GLY A 109 1.17 -3.50 -6.09
N LEU A 110 0.82 -3.71 -7.36
CA LEU A 110 1.62 -3.23 -8.49
C LEU A 110 1.64 -1.70 -8.57
N CYS A 111 0.50 -1.03 -8.38
CA CYS A 111 0.45 0.42 -8.31
C CYS A 111 1.37 0.95 -7.19
N GLN A 112 1.25 0.40 -5.99
CA GLN A 112 1.99 0.84 -4.82
C GLN A 112 3.50 0.52 -4.91
N ALA A 113 3.88 -0.54 -5.64
CA ALA A 113 5.29 -0.88 -5.89
C ALA A 113 6.05 0.25 -6.57
N ALA A 114 5.40 0.99 -7.48
CA ALA A 114 6.01 2.13 -8.15
C ALA A 114 6.38 3.23 -7.15
N TYR A 115 5.48 3.56 -6.23
CA TYR A 115 5.72 4.55 -5.18
C TYR A 115 6.79 4.08 -4.18
N PHE A 116 6.70 2.83 -3.70
CA PHE A 116 7.71 2.27 -2.79
C PHE A 116 9.11 2.21 -3.42
N SER A 117 9.22 1.85 -4.71
CA SER A 117 10.51 1.83 -5.41
C SER A 117 11.14 3.23 -5.50
N GLU A 118 10.31 4.27 -5.64
CA GLU A 118 10.75 5.67 -5.67
C GLU A 118 11.14 6.17 -4.29
N ASP A 119 10.43 5.78 -3.24
CA ASP A 119 10.78 6.11 -1.85
C ASP A 119 12.14 5.51 -1.48
N MET A 120 12.35 4.23 -1.80
CA MET A 120 13.64 3.54 -1.57
C MET A 120 14.77 4.21 -2.37
N ARG A 121 14.51 4.58 -3.62
CA ARG A 121 15.47 5.32 -4.45
C ARG A 121 15.79 6.69 -3.88
N SER A 122 14.77 7.42 -3.42
CA SER A 122 14.92 8.74 -2.79
C SER A 122 15.77 8.62 -1.51
N GLY A 123 15.52 7.59 -0.71
CA GLY A 123 16.33 7.23 0.44
C GLY A 123 17.80 7.04 0.09
N LEU A 124 18.12 6.29 -0.97
CA LEU A 124 19.50 6.11 -1.43
C LEU A 124 20.14 7.42 -1.95
N ARG A 125 19.39 8.22 -2.72
CA ARG A 125 19.87 9.49 -3.30
C ARG A 125 20.07 10.60 -2.28
N SER A 126 19.41 10.51 -1.13
CA SER A 126 19.55 11.49 -0.05
C SER A 126 20.89 11.40 0.71
N ILE A 127 21.69 10.35 0.45
CA ILE A 127 22.98 10.15 1.10
C ILE A 127 24.04 11.06 0.46
N PRO A 128 24.79 11.86 1.24
CA PRO A 128 25.87 12.67 0.71
C PRO A 128 26.93 11.82 -0.03
N PRO A 129 27.43 12.24 -1.20
CA PRO A 129 28.41 11.47 -1.97
C PRO A 129 29.70 11.17 -1.18
N GLY A 130 30.07 12.07 -0.25
CA GLY A 130 31.22 11.89 0.64
C GLY A 130 31.18 10.62 1.50
N GLN A 131 30.00 10.06 1.80
CA GLN A 131 29.89 8.78 2.52
C GLN A 131 30.46 7.62 1.69
N ALA A 132 30.17 7.61 0.38
CA ALA A 132 30.69 6.59 -0.52
C ALA A 132 32.19 6.79 -0.81
N GLU A 133 32.67 8.03 -0.83
CA GLU A 133 34.10 8.37 -0.95
C GLU A 133 34.89 7.97 0.30
N ALA A 134 34.39 8.30 1.49
CA ALA A 134 35.01 7.92 2.76
C ALA A 134 35.08 6.40 2.93
N ALA A 135 33.99 5.69 2.59
CA ALA A 135 33.99 4.22 2.61
C ALA A 135 35.08 3.63 1.69
N ARG A 136 35.23 4.18 0.49
CA ARG A 136 36.29 3.77 -0.45
C ARG A 136 37.69 4.11 0.06
N ALA A 137 37.88 5.28 0.68
CA ALA A 137 39.16 5.68 1.29
C ALA A 137 39.58 4.75 2.45
N LEU A 138 38.61 4.19 3.17
CA LEU A 138 38.82 3.19 4.22
C LEU A 138 38.97 1.76 3.67
N GLY A 139 39.08 1.57 2.36
CA GLY A 139 39.33 0.28 1.72
C GLY A 139 38.09 -0.56 1.41
N HIS A 140 36.87 -0.04 1.58
CA HIS A 140 35.68 -0.74 1.13
C HIS A 140 35.53 -0.69 -0.40
N GLY A 141 35.38 -1.86 -1.03
CA GLY A 141 34.87 -1.96 -2.40
C GLY A 141 33.38 -1.57 -2.51
N TYR A 142 32.82 -1.56 -3.72
CA TYR A 142 31.43 -1.17 -3.98
C TYR A 142 30.42 -1.91 -3.10
N ILE A 143 30.54 -3.24 -3.02
CA ILE A 143 29.64 -4.08 -2.20
C ILE A 143 29.79 -3.76 -0.71
N GLY A 144 31.02 -3.53 -0.24
CA GLY A 144 31.30 -3.17 1.16
C GLY A 144 30.70 -1.82 1.53
N SER A 145 30.90 -0.81 0.67
CA SER A 145 30.34 0.53 0.82
C SER A 145 28.81 0.51 0.78
N MET A 146 28.22 -0.22 -0.16
CA MET A 146 26.77 -0.35 -0.27
C MET A 146 26.16 -1.04 0.96
N ARG A 147 26.69 -2.18 1.39
CA ARG A 147 26.10 -2.99 2.48
C ARG A 147 26.26 -2.34 3.86
N HIS A 148 27.43 -1.78 4.16
CA HIS A 148 27.75 -1.34 5.53
C HIS A 148 27.52 0.15 5.76
N VAL A 149 27.57 0.97 4.70
CA VAL A 149 27.49 2.44 4.84
C VAL A 149 26.20 2.96 4.21
N MET A 150 26.00 2.71 2.91
CA MET A 150 24.92 3.38 2.18
C MET A 150 23.55 2.77 2.47
N LEU A 151 23.38 1.46 2.36
CA LEU A 151 22.08 0.80 2.50
C LEU A 151 21.42 1.01 3.88
N PRO A 152 22.14 0.91 5.02
CA PRO A 152 21.55 1.22 6.32
C PRO A 152 21.07 2.67 6.42
N GLN A 153 21.78 3.63 5.81
CA GLN A 153 21.35 5.04 5.77
C GLN A 153 20.16 5.24 4.83
N ALA A 154 20.18 4.61 3.65
CA ALA A 154 19.11 4.70 2.65
C ALA A 154 17.78 4.20 3.20
N ILE A 155 17.79 3.05 3.90
CA ILE A 155 16.59 2.48 4.53
C ILE A 155 16.02 3.47 5.54
N ARG A 156 16.86 4.03 6.43
CA ARG A 156 16.41 5.01 7.43
C ARG A 156 15.76 6.23 6.79
N ASN A 157 16.34 6.72 5.69
CA ASN A 157 15.82 7.89 4.98
C ASN A 157 14.53 7.58 4.20
N ALA A 158 14.33 6.32 3.76
CA ALA A 158 13.13 5.89 3.04
C ALA A 158 11.94 5.58 3.97
N VAL A 159 12.18 5.12 5.21
CA VAL A 159 11.13 4.68 6.16
C VAL A 159 9.98 5.69 6.32
N PRO A 160 10.21 7.01 6.52
CA PRO A 160 9.11 7.96 6.67
C PRO A 160 8.17 8.01 5.46
N ALA A 161 8.72 7.97 4.24
CA ALA A 161 7.94 7.97 3.01
C ALA A 161 7.19 6.63 2.82
N LEU A 162 7.85 5.51 3.10
CA LEU A 162 7.23 4.17 3.05
C LEU A 162 6.04 4.06 4.02
N VAL A 163 6.15 4.61 5.23
CA VAL A 163 5.05 4.63 6.20
C VAL A 163 3.88 5.46 5.67
N ASN A 164 4.14 6.66 5.14
CA ASN A 164 3.10 7.52 4.58
C ASN A 164 2.37 6.83 3.43
N HIS A 165 3.09 6.24 2.49
CA HIS A 165 2.50 5.51 1.39
C HIS A 165 1.81 4.20 1.82
N SER A 166 2.23 3.57 2.92
CA SER A 166 1.51 2.42 3.50
C SER A 166 0.14 2.83 4.05
N VAL A 167 0.04 4.00 4.68
CA VAL A 167 -1.25 4.57 5.12
C VAL A 167 -2.13 4.93 3.91
N SER A 168 -1.54 5.48 2.84
CA SER A 168 -2.26 5.74 1.59
C SER A 168 -2.77 4.45 0.94
N LEU A 169 -1.97 3.38 0.93
CA LEU A 169 -2.40 2.06 0.44
C LEU A 169 -3.60 1.54 1.23
N PHE A 170 -3.56 1.61 2.57
CA PHE A 170 -4.68 1.21 3.41
C PHE A 170 -5.96 2.01 3.12
N LYS A 171 -5.85 3.32 2.86
CA LYS A 171 -7.01 4.12 2.46
C LYS A 171 -7.51 3.73 1.07
N ASN A 172 -6.58 3.49 0.14
CA ASN A 172 -6.89 3.14 -1.25
C ASN A 172 -7.50 1.73 -1.39
N SER A 173 -7.43 0.86 -0.39
CA SER A 173 -8.17 -0.41 -0.43
C SER A 173 -9.69 -0.21 -0.46
N SER A 174 -10.20 0.94 0.01
CA SER A 174 -11.61 1.32 -0.15
C SER A 174 -12.06 1.40 -1.62
N LEU A 175 -11.13 1.66 -2.55
CA LEU A 175 -11.43 1.68 -3.98
C LEU A 175 -11.87 0.32 -4.52
N ALA A 176 -11.55 -0.78 -3.80
CA ALA A 176 -11.95 -2.13 -4.18
C ALA A 176 -13.48 -2.34 -4.14
N MET A 177 -14.23 -1.50 -3.41
CA MET A 177 -15.70 -1.47 -3.47
C MET A 177 -16.20 -1.27 -4.91
N ALA A 178 -15.48 -0.54 -5.76
CA ALA A 178 -15.88 -0.26 -7.14
C ALA A 178 -15.94 -1.51 -8.03
N ILE A 179 -15.29 -2.60 -7.62
CA ILE A 179 -15.34 -3.90 -8.31
C ILE A 179 -16.13 -4.95 -7.52
N GLY A 180 -16.87 -4.53 -6.48
CA GLY A 180 -17.74 -5.43 -5.71
C GLY A 180 -17.08 -6.13 -4.53
N VAL A 181 -15.86 -5.74 -4.10
CA VAL A 181 -15.28 -6.28 -2.87
C VAL A 181 -16.10 -5.85 -1.66
N ALA A 182 -16.50 -6.82 -0.83
CA ALA A 182 -17.20 -6.62 0.44
C ALA A 182 -16.27 -6.14 1.58
N GLU A 183 -15.51 -5.08 1.34
CA GLU A 183 -14.61 -4.44 2.32
C GLU A 183 -15.37 -3.42 3.20
N LEU A 184 -14.66 -2.72 4.10
CA LEU A 184 -15.26 -1.84 5.09
C LEU A 184 -16.18 -0.73 4.51
N THR A 185 -15.79 -0.08 3.41
CA THR A 185 -16.65 0.95 2.78
C THR A 185 -17.90 0.33 2.18
N HIS A 186 -17.79 -0.85 1.57
CA HIS A 186 -18.94 -1.62 1.10
C HIS A 186 -19.88 -2.01 2.24
N ALA A 187 -19.35 -2.52 3.36
CA ALA A 187 -20.15 -2.90 4.53
C ALA A 187 -20.91 -1.69 5.09
N VAL A 188 -20.28 -0.53 5.16
CA VAL A 188 -20.91 0.73 5.60
C VAL A 188 -22.04 1.14 4.65
N LYS A 189 -21.81 1.07 3.34
CA LYS A 189 -22.82 1.41 2.33
C LYS A 189 -24.04 0.47 2.42
N GLU A 190 -23.80 -0.81 2.68
CA GLU A 190 -24.88 -1.78 2.86
C GLU A 190 -25.69 -1.51 4.14
N ILE A 191 -25.02 -1.23 5.27
CA ILE A 191 -25.67 -0.81 6.52
C ILE A 191 -26.50 0.46 6.32
N GLU A 192 -25.96 1.42 5.58
CA GLU A 192 -26.66 2.66 5.25
C GLU A 192 -27.91 2.38 4.41
N SER A 193 -27.82 1.54 3.39
CA SER A 193 -28.95 1.14 2.55
C SER A 193 -30.05 0.41 3.32
N GLN A 194 -29.70 -0.35 4.37
CA GLN A 194 -30.67 -1.11 5.18
C GLN A 194 -31.28 -0.28 6.32
N SER A 195 -30.52 0.66 6.89
CA SER A 195 -30.93 1.44 8.06
C SER A 195 -31.41 2.86 7.73
N PHE A 196 -31.08 3.37 6.54
CA PHE A 196 -31.26 4.76 6.11
C PHE A 196 -30.59 5.79 7.05
N ARG A 197 -29.62 5.35 7.87
CA ARG A 197 -28.85 6.18 8.81
C ARG A 197 -27.52 6.60 8.22
N THR A 198 -27.57 7.48 7.22
CA THR A 198 -26.42 7.91 6.44
C THR A 198 -25.31 8.52 7.31
N PHE A 199 -25.66 9.47 8.18
CA PHE A 199 -24.65 10.18 8.98
C PHE A 199 -23.92 9.23 9.94
N GLU A 200 -24.66 8.37 10.65
CA GLU A 200 -24.10 7.43 11.61
C GLU A 200 -23.24 6.34 10.95
N ALA A 201 -23.70 5.79 9.82
CA ALA A 201 -22.95 4.77 9.08
C ALA A 201 -21.59 5.32 8.58
N TYR A 202 -21.60 6.48 7.89
CA TYR A 202 -20.36 7.06 7.37
C TYR A 202 -19.48 7.68 8.48
N SER A 203 -20.06 8.14 9.59
CA SER A 203 -19.27 8.54 10.77
C SER A 203 -18.51 7.36 11.36
N MET A 204 -19.15 6.19 11.43
CA MET A 204 -18.50 4.97 11.91
C MET A 204 -17.38 4.52 10.97
N ALA A 205 -17.60 4.53 9.66
CA ALA A 205 -16.54 4.28 8.68
C ALA A 205 -15.34 5.20 8.89
N THR A 206 -15.61 6.50 9.04
CA THR A 206 -14.58 7.54 9.25
C THR A 206 -13.75 7.23 10.49
N VAL A 207 -14.39 6.90 11.62
CA VAL A 207 -13.69 6.54 12.86
C VAL A 207 -12.87 5.27 12.69
N LEU A 208 -13.41 4.23 12.05
CA LEU A 208 -12.71 2.96 11.85
C LEU A 208 -11.47 3.11 10.94
N TYR A 209 -11.60 3.80 9.80
CA TYR A 209 -10.45 4.11 8.95
C TYR A 209 -9.43 5.01 9.65
N LEU A 210 -9.88 5.97 10.46
CA LEU A 210 -9.00 6.86 11.23
C LEU A 210 -8.19 6.07 12.27
N VAL A 211 -8.86 5.24 13.07
CA VAL A 211 -8.20 4.40 14.09
C VAL A 211 -7.16 3.50 13.42
N CYS A 212 -7.52 2.80 12.35
CA CYS A 212 -6.57 1.93 11.63
C CYS A 212 -5.40 2.72 11.04
N SER A 213 -5.67 3.88 10.42
CA SER A 213 -4.62 4.76 9.88
C SER A 213 -3.68 5.26 10.97
N LEU A 214 -4.21 5.65 12.13
CA LEU A 214 -3.42 6.09 13.29
C LEU A 214 -2.60 4.94 13.87
N LEU A 215 -3.12 3.72 13.91
CA LEU A 215 -2.36 2.54 14.33
C LEU A 215 -1.18 2.27 13.38
N ILE A 216 -1.40 2.29 12.06
CA ILE A 216 -0.33 2.14 11.05
C ILE A 216 0.71 3.25 11.22
N MET A 217 0.28 4.50 11.38
CA MET A 217 1.19 5.64 11.62
C MET A 217 1.94 5.52 12.95
N ALA A 218 1.30 5.05 14.02
CA ALA A 218 1.93 4.89 15.33
C ALA A 218 3.03 3.81 15.28
N VAL A 219 2.74 2.66 14.64
CA VAL A 219 3.72 1.59 14.41
C VAL A 219 4.86 2.09 13.52
N GLY A 220 4.54 2.76 12.41
CA GLY A 220 5.54 3.34 11.51
C GLY A 220 6.40 4.43 12.16
N GLY A 221 5.80 5.26 13.02
CA GLY A 221 6.48 6.28 13.80
C GLY A 221 7.39 5.70 14.88
N TRP A 222 6.96 4.62 15.54
CA TRP A 222 7.82 3.86 16.46
C TRP A 222 9.03 3.27 15.73
N LEU A 223 8.79 2.68 14.55
CA LEU A 223 9.85 2.13 13.70
C LEU A 223 10.83 3.23 13.25
N SER A 224 10.31 4.36 12.79
CA SER A 224 11.10 5.53 12.37
C SER A 224 11.96 6.09 13.51
N ARG A 225 11.41 6.21 14.73
CA ARG A 225 12.17 6.68 15.91
C ARG A 225 13.34 5.75 16.26
N ARG A 226 13.16 4.43 16.15
CA ARG A 226 14.22 3.45 16.40
C ARG A 226 15.39 3.58 15.41
N TYR A 227 15.10 4.09 14.22
CA TYR A 227 16.06 4.23 13.13
C TYR A 227 16.68 5.63 13.01
N ARG A 228 16.25 6.60 13.83
CA ARG A 228 16.76 7.97 13.82
C ARG A 228 18.05 8.06 14.64
N ILE A 229 19.18 8.35 14.00
CA ILE A 229 20.40 8.76 14.71
C ILE A 229 20.21 10.22 15.14
N ALA A 230 20.59 10.56 16.37
CA ALA A 230 20.70 11.94 16.81
C ALA A 230 21.68 12.66 15.86
N GLN A 231 21.18 13.56 15.02
CA GLN A 231 22.07 14.45 14.26
C GLN A 231 22.83 15.27 15.30
N ALA A 232 24.15 15.09 15.37
CA ALA A 232 25.02 16.08 15.99
C ALA A 232 24.82 17.38 15.21
N ARG A 233 24.24 18.38 15.87
CA ARG A 233 24.14 19.75 15.36
C ARG A 233 25.52 20.39 15.33
#